data_AF-A0A0G1PMN5-F1
#
_entry.id   AF-A0A0G1PMN5-F1
#
_cell.length_a   1.000
_cell.length_b   1.000
_cell.length_c   1.000
_cell.angle_alpha   90.00
_cell.angle_beta   90.00
_cell.angle_gamma   90.00
#
_symmetry.space_group_name_H-M   'P 1'
#
loop_
_entity.id
_entity.type
_entity.pdbx_description
1 polymer ?
#
loop_
_entity_poly.entity_id
_entity_poly.type
_entity_poly.pdbx_seq_one_letter_code
_entity_poly.pdbx_strand_id
1 'polypeptide(L)'
;MRAKDRLDIFLETGDDPDSEEKFFQGRLLIHRDSPINGGVYLGGAVREAIVVDDTKFDQEVFLRVYREATEVLTQLIRNQQNLDSFFPRLLEIVNRALKLSVEKTEEIVIRYLTGEEQKISLGVFLHEGYGVCRHQSLLTAYIIEKAILEKRIFGRVSVDRNFIAGLGGHSWVRFTDPSGRVTVIDTTLKYIGDVHGCNVQNPWDYCRPEEIKK
;
A
#
# COMPACT_ATOMS: atom_id res chain seq x y z
N MET A 1 26.71 11.52 26.42
CA MET A 1 25.30 11.78 26.06
C MET A 1 24.68 10.46 25.63
N ARG A 2 23.63 9.98 26.30
CA ARG A 2 23.12 8.61 26.12
C ARG A 2 22.14 8.54 24.95
N ALA A 3 22.21 7.46 24.17
CA ALA A 3 21.36 7.18 23.00
C ALA A 3 19.84 7.07 23.28
N LYS A 4 19.40 7.23 24.55
CA LYS A 4 17.99 7.23 24.92
C LYS A 4 17.32 8.59 24.68
N ASP A 5 18.06 9.69 24.75
CA ASP A 5 17.47 11.04 24.72
C ASP A 5 17.15 11.55 23.30
N ARG A 6 17.29 10.71 22.26
CA ARG A 6 16.95 11.01 20.86
C ARG A 6 15.75 10.23 20.31
N LEU A 7 15.23 9.24 21.05
CA LEU A 7 14.09 8.44 20.60
C LEU A 7 12.73 9.10 20.91
N ASP A 8 12.68 10.09 21.81
CA ASP A 8 11.43 10.67 22.32
C ASP A 8 10.92 11.88 21.51
N ILE A 9 11.51 12.22 20.35
CA ILE A 9 11.12 13.40 19.57
C ILE A 9 10.35 13.07 18.27
N PHE A 10 10.24 11.80 17.86
CA PHE A 10 9.62 11.44 16.56
C PHE A 10 8.49 10.40 16.64
N LEU A 11 7.91 10.18 17.83
CA LEU A 11 6.74 9.31 18.01
C LEU A 11 5.39 10.05 17.87
N GLU A 12 5.39 11.34 17.52
CA GLU A 12 4.17 12.17 17.46
C GLU A 12 3.72 12.64 16.07
N THR A 13 4.46 12.38 15.00
CA THR A 13 3.98 12.76 13.66
C THR A 13 3.33 11.56 13.00
N GLY A 14 2.04 11.34 13.33
CA GLY A 14 1.13 10.82 12.32
C GLY A 14 1.32 11.70 11.09
N ASP A 15 1.78 11.10 9.99
CA ASP A 15 2.21 11.83 8.80
C ASP A 15 1.21 12.92 8.45
N ASP A 16 1.69 14.16 8.52
CA ASP A 16 0.95 15.33 8.09
C ASP A 16 0.56 15.09 6.62
N PRO A 17 -0.74 15.00 6.28
CA PRO A 17 -1.18 14.84 4.90
C PRO A 17 -0.73 15.99 3.99
N ASP A 18 -0.17 17.08 4.55
CA ASP A 18 0.33 18.26 3.86
C ASP A 18 1.87 18.45 3.94
N SER A 19 2.69 17.41 4.18
CA SER A 19 4.15 17.60 4.15
C SER A 19 4.60 18.20 2.80
N GLU A 20 5.12 19.43 2.81
CA GLU A 20 5.55 20.17 1.61
C GLU A 20 6.63 19.43 0.80
N GLU A 21 7.31 18.47 1.42
CA GLU A 21 8.32 17.64 0.79
C GLU A 21 7.66 16.65 -0.18
N LYS A 22 7.86 16.89 -1.48
CA LYS A 22 7.32 16.04 -2.55
C LYS A 22 8.21 14.86 -2.90
N PHE A 23 9.47 14.89 -2.48
CA PHE A 23 10.48 13.93 -2.93
C PHE A 23 11.32 13.42 -1.77
N PHE A 24 11.59 12.12 -1.75
CA PHE A 24 12.58 11.52 -0.88
C PHE A 24 13.69 10.87 -1.72
N GLN A 25 14.92 11.35 -1.55
CA GLN A 25 16.11 10.87 -2.27
C GLN A 25 15.88 10.69 -3.79
N GLY A 26 15.29 11.72 -4.42
CA GLY A 26 15.04 11.79 -5.87
C GLY A 26 13.83 11.00 -6.38
N ARG A 27 12.98 10.46 -5.50
CA ARG A 27 11.71 9.79 -5.88
C ARG A 27 10.52 10.54 -5.31
N LEU A 28 9.42 10.57 -6.06
CA LEU A 28 8.17 11.16 -5.59
C LEU A 28 7.66 10.39 -4.37
N LEU A 29 7.25 11.10 -3.33
CA LEU A 29 6.65 10.50 -2.15
C LEU A 29 5.25 9.96 -2.47
N ILE A 30 4.98 8.73 -2.04
CA ILE A 30 3.66 8.11 -2.15
C ILE A 30 2.82 8.59 -0.97
N HIS A 31 1.93 9.54 -1.23
CA HIS A 31 0.91 10.06 -0.33
C HIS A 31 -0.50 9.79 -0.89
N ARG A 32 -1.53 10.39 -0.27
CA ARG A 32 -2.91 10.27 -0.79
C ARG A 32 -2.98 10.81 -2.21
N ASP A 33 -3.56 10.03 -3.11
CA ASP A 33 -3.81 10.37 -4.52
C ASP A 33 -2.54 10.67 -5.37
N SER A 34 -1.33 10.37 -4.85
CA SER A 34 -0.09 10.45 -5.64
C SER A 34 0.11 9.20 -6.50
N PRO A 35 0.86 9.28 -7.62
CA PRO A 35 1.33 8.10 -8.34
C PRO A 35 2.06 7.10 -7.44
N ILE A 36 1.77 5.81 -7.62
CA ILE A 36 2.34 4.71 -6.85
C ILE A 36 3.61 4.20 -7.53
N ASN A 37 3.51 3.79 -8.80
CA ASN A 37 4.66 3.28 -9.55
C ASN A 37 5.69 4.39 -9.84
N GLY A 38 6.96 4.08 -9.60
CA GLY A 38 8.08 5.03 -9.59
C GLY A 38 8.28 5.76 -8.26
N GLY A 39 7.31 5.72 -7.35
CA GLY A 39 7.32 6.43 -6.08
C GLY A 39 8.07 5.75 -4.95
N VAL A 40 8.12 6.42 -3.80
CA VAL A 40 8.66 5.91 -2.54
C VAL A 40 7.68 6.18 -1.39
N TYR A 41 7.39 5.15 -0.60
CA TYR A 41 6.51 5.22 0.56
C TYR A 41 7.34 5.17 1.83
N LEU A 42 7.20 6.16 2.71
CA LEU A 42 7.89 6.18 4.00
C LEU A 42 7.10 5.33 5.00
N GLY A 43 7.71 4.26 5.49
CA GLY A 43 7.13 3.38 6.49
C GLY A 43 7.03 4.02 7.88
N GLY A 44 6.30 3.37 8.79
CA GLY A 44 6.03 3.88 10.15
C GLY A 44 7.21 3.84 11.13
N ALA A 45 8.35 3.29 10.72
CA ALA A 45 9.62 3.49 11.42
C ALA A 45 10.55 4.25 10.48
N VAL A 46 11.32 5.18 11.03
CA VAL A 46 12.27 6.12 10.37
C VAL A 46 13.32 5.45 9.46
N ARG A 47 13.23 4.13 9.24
CA ARG A 47 14.24 3.30 8.59
C ARG A 47 13.81 2.67 7.28
N GLU A 48 12.54 2.75 6.89
CA GLU A 48 12.07 2.05 5.69
C GLU A 48 11.46 3.00 4.66
N ALA A 49 12.20 3.27 3.58
CA ALA A 49 11.70 3.97 2.41
C ALA A 49 11.42 2.96 1.29
N ILE A 50 10.16 2.51 1.17
CA ILE A 50 9.76 1.44 0.26
C ILE A 50 9.58 2.00 -1.15
N VAL A 51 10.38 1.54 -2.10
CA VAL A 51 10.31 1.93 -3.50
C VAL A 51 9.39 1.00 -4.26
N VAL A 52 8.41 1.55 -4.97
CA VAL A 52 7.58 0.82 -5.92
C VAL A 52 8.02 1.24 -7.31
N ASP A 53 8.69 0.37 -8.07
CA ASP A 53 9.22 0.70 -9.40
C ASP A 53 9.39 -0.56 -10.25
N ASP A 54 8.46 -0.78 -11.17
CA ASP A 54 8.44 -1.94 -12.05
C ASP A 54 9.35 -1.82 -13.29
N THR A 55 10.22 -0.80 -13.33
CA THR A 55 11.17 -0.56 -14.44
C THR A 55 12.62 -0.88 -14.07
N LYS A 56 12.86 -1.30 -12.82
CA LYS A 56 14.21 -1.55 -12.26
C LYS A 56 14.49 -3.04 -12.12
N PHE A 57 15.58 -3.36 -11.41
CA PHE A 57 16.13 -4.71 -11.27
C PHE A 57 15.10 -5.79 -10.87
N ASP A 58 14.08 -5.44 -10.08
CA ASP A 58 13.06 -6.39 -9.62
C ASP A 58 11.79 -6.46 -10.50
N GLN A 59 11.85 -5.91 -11.72
CA GLN A 59 10.71 -5.81 -12.64
C GLN A 59 9.96 -7.14 -12.83
N GLU A 60 10.67 -8.25 -13.00
CA GLU A 60 10.05 -9.56 -13.26
C GLU A 60 9.10 -10.02 -12.15
N VAL A 61 9.40 -9.69 -10.89
CA VAL A 61 8.55 -10.09 -9.76
C VAL A 61 7.25 -9.31 -9.75
N PHE A 62 7.32 -8.01 -10.02
CA PHE A 62 6.15 -7.16 -10.20
C PHE A 62 5.29 -7.63 -11.38
N LEU A 63 5.92 -7.87 -12.53
CA LEU A 63 5.22 -8.29 -13.75
C LEU A 63 4.60 -9.68 -13.60
N ARG A 64 5.20 -10.59 -12.82
CA ARG A 64 4.60 -11.90 -12.51
C ARG A 64 3.27 -11.74 -11.78
N VAL A 65 3.25 -10.98 -10.68
CA VAL A 65 2.04 -10.77 -9.88
C VAL A 65 1.00 -9.98 -10.67
N TYR A 66 1.43 -8.97 -11.42
CA TYR A 66 0.54 -8.19 -12.28
C TYR A 66 -0.11 -9.05 -13.38
N ARG A 67 0.65 -9.94 -14.03
CA ARG A 67 0.12 -10.86 -15.05
C ARG A 67 -1.03 -11.70 -14.49
N GLU A 68 -0.85 -12.29 -13.32
CA GLU A 68 -1.89 -13.07 -12.64
C GLU A 68 -3.16 -12.25 -12.41
N ALA A 69 -3.03 -11.00 -11.94
CA ALA A 69 -4.17 -10.09 -11.77
C ALA A 69 -4.84 -9.72 -13.11
N THR A 70 -4.07 -9.50 -14.18
CA THR A 70 -4.62 -9.19 -15.51
C THR A 70 -5.32 -10.37 -16.16
N GLU A 71 -4.92 -11.61 -15.85
CA GLU A 71 -5.63 -12.81 -16.29
C GLU A 71 -7.03 -12.86 -15.67
N VAL A 72 -7.13 -12.56 -14.36
CA VAL A 72 -8.42 -12.43 -13.67
C VAL A 72 -9.28 -11.34 -14.33
N LEU A 73 -8.74 -10.13 -14.53
CA LEU A 73 -9.48 -9.05 -15.20
C LEU A 73 -9.95 -9.46 -16.60
N THR A 74 -9.11 -10.13 -17.37
CA THR A 74 -9.45 -10.60 -18.72
C THR A 74 -10.59 -11.61 -18.69
N GLN A 75 -10.60 -12.52 -17.72
CA GLN A 75 -11.71 -13.47 -17.53
C GLN A 75 -13.01 -12.76 -17.13
N LEU A 76 -12.96 -11.81 -16.20
CA LEU A 76 -14.13 -11.04 -15.77
C LEU A 76 -14.74 -10.27 -16.95
N ILE A 77 -13.91 -9.61 -17.77
CA ILE A 77 -14.36 -8.88 -18.96
C ILE A 77 -15.01 -9.83 -19.97
N ARG A 78 -14.37 -10.97 -20.28
CA ARG A 78 -14.93 -11.98 -21.20
C ARG A 78 -16.28 -12.53 -20.73
N ASN A 79 -16.43 -12.70 -19.43
CA ASN A 79 -17.64 -13.23 -18.81
C ASN A 79 -18.67 -12.13 -18.46
N GLN A 80 -18.41 -10.86 -18.81
CA GLN A 80 -19.26 -9.71 -18.50
C GLN A 80 -19.58 -9.57 -17.00
N GLN A 81 -18.60 -9.91 -16.14
CA GLN A 81 -18.73 -9.81 -14.70
C GLN A 81 -18.37 -8.41 -14.20
N ASN A 82 -19.00 -8.00 -13.09
CA ASN A 82 -18.72 -6.71 -12.46
C ASN A 82 -17.28 -6.67 -11.90
N LEU A 83 -16.63 -5.51 -12.00
CA LEU A 83 -15.32 -5.21 -11.41
C LEU A 83 -15.29 -5.49 -9.90
N ASP A 84 -16.40 -5.40 -9.18
CA ASP A 84 -16.47 -5.74 -7.74
C ASP A 84 -16.04 -7.20 -7.48
N SER A 85 -16.14 -8.09 -8.48
CA SER A 85 -15.64 -9.48 -8.41
C SER A 85 -14.11 -9.59 -8.54
N PHE A 86 -13.42 -8.55 -8.99
CA PHE A 86 -11.96 -8.50 -9.11
C PHE A 86 -11.28 -8.38 -7.75
N PHE A 87 -11.80 -7.53 -6.86
CA PHE A 87 -11.11 -7.20 -5.61
C PHE A 87 -10.88 -8.41 -4.69
N PRO A 88 -11.84 -9.33 -4.48
CA PRO A 88 -11.58 -10.54 -3.68
C PRO A 88 -10.47 -11.41 -4.27
N ARG A 89 -10.42 -11.56 -5.60
CA ARG A 89 -9.36 -12.30 -6.29
C ARG A 89 -8.01 -11.60 -6.21
N LEU A 90 -8.01 -10.27 -6.31
CA LEU A 90 -6.82 -9.46 -6.10
C LEU A 90 -6.26 -9.65 -4.68
N LEU A 91 -7.12 -9.66 -3.66
CA LEU A 91 -6.69 -9.94 -2.28
C LEU A 91 -6.03 -11.30 -2.14
N GLU A 92 -6.57 -12.34 -2.79
CA GLU A 92 -5.96 -13.68 -2.80
C GLU A 92 -4.58 -13.67 -3.45
N ILE A 93 -4.43 -13.01 -4.61
CA ILE A 93 -3.16 -12.88 -5.34
C ILE A 93 -2.12 -12.17 -4.45
N VAL A 94 -2.47 -11.04 -3.86
CA VAL A 94 -1.56 -10.26 -3.02
C VAL A 94 -1.18 -11.02 -1.75
N ASN A 95 -2.13 -11.69 -1.09
CA ASN A 95 -1.82 -12.49 0.11
C ASN A 95 -0.96 -13.73 -0.20
N ARG A 96 -1.03 -14.29 -1.42
CA ARG A 96 -0.11 -15.35 -1.86
C ARG A 96 1.29 -14.80 -2.13
N ALA A 97 1.38 -13.62 -2.75
CA ALA A 97 2.65 -12.98 -3.09
C ALA A 97 3.37 -12.40 -1.87
N LEU A 98 2.63 -11.87 -0.89
CA LEU A 98 3.13 -11.28 0.35
C LEU A 98 2.34 -11.80 1.55
N LYS A 99 2.87 -12.84 2.18
CA LYS A 99 2.31 -13.36 3.43
C LYS A 99 2.57 -12.36 4.56
N LEU A 100 1.54 -12.12 5.37
CA LEU A 100 1.65 -11.23 6.53
C LEU A 100 2.59 -11.83 7.58
N SER A 101 3.71 -11.17 7.88
CA SER A 101 4.62 -11.56 8.95
C SER A 101 5.51 -10.38 9.35
N VAL A 102 5.34 -9.87 10.58
CA VAL A 102 6.19 -8.80 11.13
C VAL A 102 7.62 -9.29 11.29
N GLU A 103 7.82 -10.44 11.93
CA GLU A 103 9.14 -11.04 12.17
C GLU A 103 9.94 -11.23 10.88
N LYS A 104 9.34 -11.83 9.84
CA LYS A 104 10.03 -12.01 8.56
C LYS A 104 10.31 -10.70 7.84
N THR A 105 9.41 -9.73 7.96
CA THR A 105 9.62 -8.39 7.40
C THR A 105 10.79 -7.70 8.09
N GLU A 106 10.92 -7.81 9.41
CA GLU A 106 12.05 -7.27 10.17
C GLU A 106 13.37 -7.97 9.79
N GLU A 107 13.38 -9.29 9.61
CA GLU A 107 14.54 -10.03 9.11
C GLU A 107 15.01 -9.50 7.73
N ILE A 108 14.06 -9.25 6.82
CA ILE A 108 14.34 -8.67 5.50
C ILE A 108 14.92 -7.27 5.67
N VAL A 109 14.25 -6.41 6.43
CA VAL A 109 14.70 -5.02 6.66
C VAL A 109 16.12 -5.01 7.24
N ILE A 110 16.42 -5.81 8.26
CA ILE A 110 17.76 -5.88 8.88
C ILE A 110 18.82 -6.39 7.88
N ARG A 111 18.46 -7.34 7.02
CA ARG A 111 19.38 -7.91 6.03
C ARG A 111 19.76 -6.90 4.94
N TYR A 112 18.78 -6.13 4.47
CA TYR A 112 18.94 -5.26 3.30
C TYR A 112 19.24 -3.80 3.65
N LEU A 113 18.89 -3.34 4.86
CA LEU A 113 19.15 -1.97 5.32
C LEU A 113 20.26 -1.99 6.39
N THR A 114 21.44 -1.50 6.01
CA THR A 114 22.65 -1.53 6.86
C THR A 114 23.02 -0.15 7.42
N GLY A 115 22.11 0.82 7.38
CA GLY A 115 22.32 2.18 7.87
C GLY A 115 21.01 2.97 8.00
N GLU A 116 21.12 4.27 8.27
CA GLU A 116 19.98 5.18 8.36
C GLU A 116 19.48 5.56 6.95
N GLU A 117 18.16 5.72 6.80
CA GLU A 117 17.50 6.31 5.61
C GLU A 117 17.77 5.64 4.26
N GLN A 118 17.78 4.30 4.22
CA GLN A 118 17.98 3.55 2.99
C GLN A 118 16.66 3.16 2.31
N LYS A 119 16.66 3.22 0.97
CA LYS A 119 15.55 2.75 0.14
C LYS A 119 15.62 1.24 -0.03
N ILE A 120 14.49 0.56 0.17
CA ILE A 120 14.31 -0.85 -0.15
C ILE A 120 13.23 -1.00 -1.22
N SER A 121 13.47 -1.84 -2.22
CA SER A 121 12.48 -2.13 -3.25
C SER A 121 11.36 -3.00 -2.68
N LEU A 122 10.09 -2.70 -2.99
CA LEU A 122 8.97 -3.61 -2.73
C LEU A 122 9.20 -4.97 -3.42
N GLY A 123 9.96 -5.00 -4.51
CA GLY A 123 10.39 -6.21 -5.20
C GLY A 123 11.19 -7.18 -4.32
N VAL A 124 11.95 -6.68 -3.34
CA VAL A 124 12.67 -7.52 -2.36
C VAL A 124 11.68 -8.29 -1.50
N PHE A 125 10.64 -7.61 -0.98
CA PHE A 125 9.58 -8.27 -0.21
C PHE A 125 8.79 -9.27 -1.05
N LEU A 126 8.53 -8.96 -2.33
CA LEU A 126 7.89 -9.89 -3.26
C LEU A 126 8.75 -11.14 -3.56
N HIS A 127 10.08 -10.98 -3.58
CA HIS A 127 11.01 -12.08 -3.74
C HIS A 127 11.02 -13.00 -2.52
N GLU A 128 11.07 -12.42 -1.33
CA GLU A 128 11.11 -13.15 -0.06
C GLU A 128 9.71 -13.72 0.31
N GLY A 129 8.64 -13.13 -0.22
CA GLY A 129 7.26 -13.61 -0.07
C GLY A 129 6.58 -13.17 1.22
N TYR A 130 7.13 -12.16 1.92
CA TYR A 130 6.64 -11.69 3.21
C TYR A 130 6.54 -10.16 3.26
N GLY A 131 5.58 -9.66 4.02
CA GLY A 131 5.40 -8.24 4.24
C GLY A 131 4.47 -7.93 5.41
N VAL A 132 4.14 -6.65 5.52
CA VAL A 132 3.16 -6.11 6.48
C VAL A 132 2.12 -5.28 5.72
N CYS A 133 1.19 -4.64 6.42
CA CYS A 133 0.09 -3.88 5.81
C CYS A 133 0.55 -2.95 4.69
N ARG A 134 1.54 -2.08 4.91
CA ARG A 134 2.07 -1.18 3.87
C ARG A 134 2.56 -1.90 2.62
N HIS A 135 3.23 -3.04 2.76
CA HIS A 135 3.71 -3.82 1.61
C HIS A 135 2.54 -4.37 0.78
N GLN A 136 1.52 -4.90 1.46
CA GLN A 136 0.33 -5.41 0.80
C GLN A 136 -0.48 -4.28 0.15
N SER A 137 -0.69 -3.14 0.84
CA SER A 137 -1.39 -1.98 0.30
C SER A 137 -0.67 -1.42 -0.94
N LEU A 138 0.65 -1.29 -0.90
CA LEU A 138 1.45 -0.79 -2.03
C LEU A 138 1.35 -1.72 -3.23
N LEU A 139 1.43 -3.05 -3.04
CA LEU A 139 1.28 -4.01 -4.13
C LEU A 139 -0.13 -3.95 -4.73
N THR A 140 -1.16 -3.92 -3.89
CA THR A 140 -2.57 -3.79 -4.31
C THR A 140 -2.77 -2.51 -5.13
N ALA A 141 -2.29 -1.38 -4.64
CA ALA A 141 -2.43 -0.09 -5.32
C ALA A 141 -1.67 -0.05 -6.64
N TYR A 142 -0.44 -0.59 -6.68
CA TYR A 142 0.35 -0.72 -7.91
C TYR A 142 -0.40 -1.51 -8.99
N ILE A 143 -0.99 -2.66 -8.64
CA ILE A 143 -1.73 -3.50 -9.61
C ILE A 143 -2.92 -2.75 -10.18
N ILE A 144 -3.68 -2.06 -9.32
CA ILE A 144 -4.86 -1.29 -9.74
C ILE A 144 -4.42 -0.08 -10.59
N GLU A 145 -3.40 0.66 -10.17
CA GLU A 145 -2.86 1.80 -10.91
C GLU A 145 -2.42 1.39 -12.31
N LYS A 146 -1.65 0.30 -12.42
CA LYS A 146 -1.18 -0.22 -13.71
C LYS A 146 -2.35 -0.66 -14.59
N ALA A 147 -3.37 -1.30 -14.04
CA ALA A 147 -4.58 -1.67 -14.77
C ALA A 147 -5.37 -0.43 -15.26
N ILE A 148 -5.39 0.67 -14.49
CA ILE A 148 -5.97 1.95 -14.90
C ILE A 148 -5.16 2.55 -16.06
N LEU A 149 -3.83 2.61 -15.95
CA LEU A 149 -2.93 3.14 -16.98
C LEU A 149 -3.04 2.36 -18.30
N GLU A 150 -3.23 1.04 -18.22
CA GLU A 150 -3.48 0.16 -19.38
C GLU A 150 -4.94 0.18 -19.86
N LYS A 151 -5.80 1.03 -19.29
CA LYS A 151 -7.22 1.19 -19.65
C LYS A 151 -8.04 -0.11 -19.52
N ARG A 152 -7.64 -1.01 -18.61
CA ARG A 152 -8.37 -2.25 -18.31
C ARG A 152 -9.50 -2.02 -17.31
N ILE A 153 -9.34 -1.04 -16.43
CA ILE A 153 -10.34 -0.56 -15.49
C ILE A 153 -10.33 0.97 -15.51
N PHE A 154 -11.45 1.59 -15.12
CA PHE A 154 -11.58 3.05 -15.08
C PHE A 154 -11.80 3.49 -13.63
N GLY A 155 -11.05 4.49 -13.18
CA GLY A 155 -11.14 5.02 -11.82
C GLY A 155 -9.84 5.67 -11.39
N ARG A 156 -9.71 5.88 -10.08
CA ARG A 156 -8.49 6.35 -9.41
C ARG A 156 -8.16 5.44 -8.24
N VAL A 157 -6.89 5.34 -7.90
CA VAL A 157 -6.43 4.56 -6.76
C VAL A 157 -5.54 5.42 -5.86
N SER A 158 -5.63 5.19 -4.56
CA SER A 158 -4.81 5.84 -3.53
C SER A 158 -4.41 4.83 -2.46
N VAL A 159 -3.26 5.06 -1.84
CA VAL A 159 -2.85 4.40 -0.61
C VAL A 159 -3.11 5.36 0.53
N ASP A 160 -3.95 4.93 1.46
CA ASP A 160 -4.32 5.71 2.64
C ASP A 160 -3.73 5.03 3.88
N ARG A 161 -3.49 5.83 4.91
CA ARG A 161 -2.91 5.39 6.18
C ARG A 161 -3.44 6.22 7.35
N ASN A 162 -3.45 5.63 8.52
CA ASN A 162 -3.66 6.32 9.78
C ASN A 162 -2.85 5.65 10.89
N PHE A 163 -2.86 6.28 12.06
CA PHE A 163 -2.25 5.78 13.27
C PHE A 163 -3.25 5.88 14.41
N ILE A 164 -3.41 4.80 15.16
CA ILE A 164 -4.22 4.77 16.39
C ILE A 164 -3.28 4.45 17.55
N ALA A 165 -3.26 5.34 18.55
CA ALA A 165 -2.45 5.16 19.74
C ALA A 165 -2.76 3.80 20.42
N GLY A 166 -1.71 3.02 20.69
CA GLY A 166 -1.83 1.67 21.25
C GLY A 166 -2.10 0.54 20.25
N LEU A 167 -2.54 0.86 19.02
CA LEU A 167 -2.72 -0.13 17.94
C LEU A 167 -1.61 -0.05 16.88
N GLY A 168 -1.02 1.13 16.68
CA GLY A 168 0.03 1.37 15.71
C GLY A 168 -0.47 2.00 14.41
N GLY A 169 0.36 1.95 13.37
CA GLY A 169 0.04 2.45 12.04
C GLY A 169 -0.55 1.37 11.14
N HIS A 170 -1.48 1.75 10.28
CA HIS A 170 -2.10 0.85 9.31
C HIS A 170 -2.30 1.55 7.96
N SER A 171 -2.37 0.75 6.91
CA SER A 171 -2.56 1.25 5.55
C SER A 171 -3.53 0.38 4.77
N TRP A 172 -4.25 1.00 3.84
CA TRP A 172 -5.22 0.36 2.96
C TRP A 172 -5.23 1.05 1.60
N VAL A 173 -5.96 0.47 0.66
CA VAL A 173 -6.14 1.04 -0.68
C VAL A 173 -7.56 1.59 -0.80
N ARG A 174 -7.69 2.75 -1.44
CA ARG A 174 -8.98 3.31 -1.87
C ARG A 174 -9.03 3.27 -3.39
N PHE A 175 -10.07 2.65 -3.94
CA PHE A 175 -10.42 2.76 -5.35
C PHE A 175 -11.65 3.64 -5.50
N THR A 176 -11.58 4.69 -6.32
CA THR A 176 -12.72 5.56 -6.64
C THR A 176 -13.11 5.33 -8.09
N ASP A 177 -14.32 4.84 -8.33
CA ASP A 177 -14.81 4.61 -9.67
C ASP A 177 -15.30 5.91 -10.35
N PRO A 178 -15.61 5.91 -11.66
CA PRO A 178 -16.02 7.12 -12.37
C PRO A 178 -17.33 7.75 -11.86
N SER A 179 -18.16 7.01 -11.12
CA SER A 179 -19.37 7.55 -10.49
C SER A 179 -19.07 8.27 -9.17
N GLY A 180 -17.83 8.18 -8.67
CA GLY A 180 -17.41 8.73 -7.39
C GLY A 180 -17.61 7.76 -6.22
N ARG A 181 -18.09 6.53 -6.46
CA ARG A 181 -18.17 5.51 -5.42
C ARG A 181 -16.77 5.08 -5.01
N VAL A 182 -16.54 5.03 -3.70
CA VAL A 182 -15.28 4.61 -3.09
C VAL A 182 -15.41 3.18 -2.59
N THR A 183 -14.47 2.34 -2.99
CA THR A 183 -14.26 1.00 -2.45
C THR A 183 -12.95 0.98 -1.67
N VAL A 184 -13.03 0.70 -0.38
CA VAL A 184 -11.88 0.38 0.47
C VAL A 184 -11.47 -1.06 0.21
N ILE A 185 -10.17 -1.27 0.06
CA ILE A 185 -9.54 -2.57 -0.15
C ILE A 185 -8.42 -2.69 0.89
N ASP A 186 -8.72 -3.39 1.97
CA ASP A 186 -7.78 -3.66 3.05
C ASP A 186 -7.33 -5.12 2.96
N THR A 187 -6.16 -5.30 2.36
CA THR A 187 -5.62 -6.63 2.10
C THR A 187 -5.26 -7.39 3.37
N THR A 188 -4.82 -6.68 4.40
CA THR A 188 -4.38 -7.27 5.66
C THR A 188 -5.55 -7.75 6.49
N LEU A 189 -6.63 -6.97 6.54
CA LEU A 189 -7.86 -7.34 7.25
C LEU A 189 -8.86 -8.11 6.38
N LYS A 190 -8.52 -8.34 5.11
CA LYS A 190 -9.38 -8.98 4.10
C LYS A 190 -10.75 -8.28 3.97
N TYR A 191 -10.76 -6.96 4.13
CA TYR A 191 -11.97 -6.16 4.03
C TYR A 191 -12.07 -5.51 2.64
N ILE A 192 -13.26 -5.61 2.05
CA ILE A 192 -13.65 -4.91 0.83
C ILE A 192 -15.02 -4.32 1.07
N GLY A 193 -15.16 -3.00 0.95
CA GLY A 193 -16.44 -2.33 1.17
C GLY A 193 -16.33 -0.82 1.12
N ASP A 194 -17.27 -0.14 1.76
CA ASP A 194 -17.30 1.32 1.83
C ASP A 194 -16.39 1.89 2.93
N VAL A 195 -16.31 3.22 3.00
CA VAL A 195 -15.49 3.94 3.97
C VAL A 195 -16.05 3.91 5.40
N HIS A 196 -17.31 3.50 5.57
CA HIS A 196 -18.00 3.43 6.86
C HIS A 196 -17.98 2.01 7.46
N GLY A 197 -17.25 1.08 6.84
CA GLY A 197 -17.12 -0.31 7.30
C GLY A 197 -16.40 -0.53 8.62
N CYS A 198 -16.00 0.54 9.33
CA CYS A 198 -15.40 0.45 10.65
C CYS A 198 -16.35 -0.26 11.63
N ASN A 199 -15.82 -1.24 12.37
CA ASN A 199 -16.59 -1.97 13.38
C ASN A 199 -15.65 -2.49 14.47
N VAL A 200 -16.17 -3.21 15.47
CA VAL A 200 -15.35 -3.71 16.60
C VAL A 200 -14.18 -4.60 16.13
N GLN A 201 -14.35 -5.34 15.02
CA GLN A 201 -13.32 -6.19 14.41
C GLN A 201 -12.42 -5.43 13.43
N ASN A 202 -12.76 -4.18 13.11
CA ASN A 202 -12.01 -3.30 12.22
C ASN A 202 -12.03 -1.87 12.77
N PRO A 203 -11.11 -1.55 13.71
CA PRO A 203 -11.11 -0.28 14.42
C PRO A 203 -10.59 0.88 13.57
N TRP A 204 -10.15 0.64 12.33
CA TRP A 204 -9.57 1.66 11.48
C TRP A 204 -10.64 2.53 10.85
N ASP A 205 -10.52 3.84 11.05
CA ASP A 205 -11.33 4.81 10.33
C ASP A 205 -10.83 4.97 8.90
N TYR A 206 -11.59 4.45 7.95
CA TYR A 206 -11.29 4.55 6.53
C TYR A 206 -11.72 5.87 5.91
N CYS A 207 -12.53 6.67 6.62
CA CYS A 207 -12.94 7.99 6.17
C CYS A 207 -11.74 8.93 6.19
N ARG A 208 -11.65 9.78 5.16
CA ARG A 208 -10.72 10.92 5.18
C ARG A 208 -11.34 12.06 6.01
N PRO A 209 -10.52 12.96 6.60
CA PRO A 209 -11.02 14.06 7.43
C PRO A 209 -12.11 14.94 6.77
N GLU A 210 -12.04 15.12 5.46
CA GLU A 210 -13.01 15.88 4.65
C GLU A 210 -14.36 15.16 4.47
N GLU A 211 -14.42 13.85 4.70
CA GLU A 211 -15.63 13.02 4.59
C GLU A 211 -16.42 12.97 5.91
N ILE A 212 -15.78 13.31 7.03
CA ILE A 212 -16.38 13.28 8.38
C ILE A 212 -17.29 14.50 8.65
N LYS A 213 -17.19 15.55 7.83
CA LYS A 213 -17.88 16.85 8.05
C LYS A 213 -19.11 17.09 7.18
N LYS A 214 -19.70 16.06 6.57
CA LYS A 214 -20.96 16.16 5.81
C LYS A 214 -22.07 15.38 6.49
#